data_AF-A0A1X1ZZZ7-F1
#
_entry.id   AF-A0A1X1ZZZ7-F1
#
_cell.length_a   1.000
_cell.length_b   1.000
_cell.length_c   1.000
_cell.angle_alpha   90.00
_cell.angle_beta   90.00
_cell.angle_gamma   90.00
#
_symmetry.space_group_name_H-M   'P 1'
#
loop_
_entity.id
_entity.type
_entity.pdbx_description
1 polymer ?
#
loop_
_entity_poly.entity_id
_entity_poly.type
_entity_poly.pdbx_seq_one_letter_code
_entity_poly.pdbx_strand_id
1 'polypeptide(L)'
;MPQAHDPPPGQWVRYDQLERKETRLRPDQYSRLSGISRALNRARAGKGERITENTLIRVAIDLLLQRDTELAGATEAELRQSVGL
;
A
#
# COMPACT_ATOMS: atom_id res chain seq x y z
N MET A 1 -27.85 -3.75 16.99
CA MET A 1 -27.06 -4.30 15.86
C MET A 1 -25.59 -4.18 16.27
N PRO A 2 -24.83 -5.29 16.42
CA PRO A 2 -23.45 -5.19 16.86
C PRO A 2 -22.61 -4.49 15.78
N GLN A 3 -21.79 -3.52 16.19
CA GLN A 3 -20.89 -2.78 15.31
C GLN A 3 -19.83 -3.75 14.77
N ALA A 4 -19.66 -3.78 13.45
CA ALA A 4 -18.58 -4.55 12.84
C ALA A 4 -17.25 -3.98 13.34
N HIS A 5 -16.52 -4.75 14.14
CA HIS A 5 -15.12 -4.48 14.39
C HIS A 5 -14.40 -4.48 13.03
N ASP A 6 -13.81 -3.35 12.66
CA ASP A 6 -12.87 -3.31 11.55
C ASP A 6 -11.78 -4.34 11.82
N PRO A 7 -11.53 -5.30 10.91
CA PRO A 7 -10.48 -6.28 11.10
C PRO A 7 -9.12 -5.56 11.14
N PRO A 8 -8.19 -6.01 11.99
CA PRO A 8 -6.87 -5.40 12.08
C PRO A 8 -6.14 -5.49 10.73
N PRO A 9 -5.30 -4.50 10.38
CA PRO A 9 -4.54 -4.50 9.13
C PRO A 9 -3.74 -5.81 8.99
N GLY A 10 -3.98 -6.55 7.90
CA GLY A 10 -3.35 -7.85 7.66
C GLY A 10 -4.21 -9.08 8.00
N GLN A 11 -5.39 -8.91 8.61
CA GLN A 11 -6.41 -9.95 8.74
C GLN A 11 -7.47 -9.79 7.64
N TRP A 12 -7.10 -10.21 6.42
CA TRP A 12 -7.98 -10.63 5.32
C TRP A 12 -9.32 -9.88 5.20
N VAL A 13 -9.26 -8.57 4.99
CA VAL A 13 -10.36 -7.88 4.30
C VAL A 13 -10.47 -8.53 2.93
N ARG A 14 -11.58 -9.22 2.68
CA ARG A 14 -11.79 -9.86 1.38
C ARG A 14 -11.74 -8.79 0.28
N TYR A 15 -11.31 -9.16 -0.93
CA TYR A 15 -11.18 -8.19 -2.02
C TYR A 15 -12.47 -7.39 -2.29
N ASP A 16 -13.63 -8.00 -2.08
CA ASP A 16 -14.96 -7.37 -2.23
C ASP A 16 -15.34 -6.39 -1.11
N GLN A 17 -14.57 -6.34 -0.03
CA GLN A 17 -14.70 -5.36 1.05
C GLN A 17 -13.74 -4.16 0.88
N LEU A 18 -12.81 -4.22 -0.10
CA LEU A 18 -11.93 -3.10 -0.41
C LEU A 18 -12.62 -2.11 -1.34
N GLU A 19 -12.53 -0.82 -1.02
CA GLU A 19 -13.02 0.24 -1.89
C GLU A 19 -12.07 0.47 -3.07
N ARG A 20 -12.64 0.66 -4.26
CA ARG A 20 -11.86 0.96 -5.47
C ARG A 20 -11.43 2.42 -5.46
N LYS A 21 -10.12 2.65 -5.49
CA LYS A 21 -9.51 3.96 -5.72
C LYS A 21 -8.68 3.93 -6.98
N GLU A 22 -8.87 4.92 -7.86
CA GLU A 22 -7.99 5.15 -9.01
C GLU A 22 -6.88 6.13 -8.61
N THR A 23 -5.65 5.83 -9.00
CA THR A 23 -4.48 6.68 -8.71
C THR A 23 -3.54 6.64 -9.91
N ARG A 24 -3.03 7.82 -10.29
CA ARG A 24 -2.00 7.94 -11.32
C ARG A 24 -0.64 7.72 -10.67
N LEU A 25 0.08 6.70 -11.13
CA LEU A 25 1.44 6.43 -10.71
C LEU A 25 2.41 6.85 -11.81
N ARG A 26 3.62 7.28 -11.42
CA ARG A 26 4.68 7.49 -12.40
C ARG A 26 5.09 6.16 -13.02
N PRO A 27 5.50 6.13 -14.31
CA PRO A 27 5.85 4.88 -14.99
C PRO A 27 6.95 4.06 -14.28
N ASP A 28 7.92 4.74 -13.66
CA ASP A 28 8.99 4.11 -12.88
C ASP A 28 8.46 3.43 -11.60
N GLN A 29 7.51 4.07 -10.90
CA GLN A 29 6.86 3.50 -9.72
C GLN A 29 6.10 2.23 -10.09
N TYR A 30 5.30 2.27 -11.17
CA TYR A 30 4.54 1.12 -11.62
C TYR A 30 5.44 -0.05 -12.01
N SER A 31 6.49 0.21 -12.80
CA SER A 31 7.47 -0.80 -13.20
C SER A 31 8.17 -1.42 -11.98
N ARG A 32 8.59 -0.60 -11.01
CA ARG A 32 9.25 -1.07 -9.79
C ARG A 32 8.31 -1.88 -8.90
N LEU A 33 7.06 -1.45 -8.70
CA LEU A 33 6.05 -2.22 -7.95
C LEU A 33 5.82 -3.59 -8.59
N SER A 34 5.72 -3.64 -9.91
CA SER A 34 5.55 -4.89 -10.65
C SER A 34 6.79 -5.80 -10.57
N GLY A 35 7.99 -5.23 -10.50
CA GLY A 35 9.23 -5.97 -10.24
C GLY A 35 9.24 -6.59 -8.84
N ILE A 36 8.91 -5.79 -7.82
CA ILE A 36 8.86 -6.23 -6.41
C ILE A 36 7.79 -7.32 -6.23
N SER A 37 6.60 -7.13 -6.78
CA SER A 37 5.51 -8.11 -6.66
C SER A 37 5.92 -9.47 -7.24
N ARG A 38 6.54 -9.49 -8.43
CA ARG A 38 7.05 -10.74 -9.05
C ARG A 38 8.15 -11.38 -8.20
N ALA A 39 9.09 -10.61 -7.68
CA ALA A 39 10.17 -11.13 -6.83
C ALA A 39 9.62 -11.79 -5.56
N LEU A 40 8.69 -11.12 -4.87
CA LEU A 40 8.05 -11.65 -3.66
C LEU A 40 7.22 -12.91 -3.94
N ASN A 41 6.42 -12.93 -5.01
CA ASN A 41 5.66 -14.13 -5.37
C ASN A 41 6.57 -15.32 -5.71
N ARG A 42 7.72 -15.09 -6.37
CA ARG A 42 8.72 -16.14 -6.61
C ARG A 42 9.32 -16.66 -5.32
N ALA A 43 9.78 -15.76 -4.44
CA ALA A 43 10.39 -16.11 -3.16
C ALA A 43 9.43 -16.92 -2.27
N ARG A 44 8.14 -16.64 -2.36
CA ARG A 44 7.10 -17.33 -1.59
C ARG A 44 6.86 -18.78 -2.03
N ALA A 45 7.28 -19.17 -3.24
CA ALA A 45 7.15 -20.53 -3.77
C ALA A 45 5.74 -21.14 -3.60
N GLY A 46 4.70 -20.33 -3.84
CA GLY A 46 3.29 -20.76 -3.77
C GLY A 46 2.65 -20.81 -2.38
N LYS A 47 3.37 -20.49 -1.30
CA LYS A 47 2.82 -20.50 0.07
C LYS A 47 1.96 -19.26 0.34
N GLY A 48 0.76 -19.35 0.92
CA GLY A 48 -0.02 -18.15 1.30
C GLY A 48 -0.50 -17.27 0.13
N GLU A 49 -0.94 -16.04 0.45
CA GLU A 49 -1.69 -15.17 -0.48
C GLU A 49 -0.86 -14.57 -1.61
N ARG A 50 -1.47 -14.41 -2.80
CA ARG A 50 -0.87 -13.69 -3.93
C ARG A 50 -0.61 -12.23 -3.57
N ILE A 51 0.63 -11.79 -3.73
CA ILE A 51 1.01 -10.38 -3.52
C ILE A 51 0.85 -9.65 -4.85
N THR A 52 0.11 -8.55 -4.86
CA THR A 52 -0.13 -7.73 -6.05
C THR A 52 0.44 -6.32 -5.87
N GLU A 53 0.50 -5.52 -6.93
CA GLU A 53 0.80 -4.10 -6.84
C GLU A 53 -0.13 -3.40 -5.83
N ASN A 54 -1.42 -3.71 -5.84
CA ASN A 54 -2.39 -3.17 -4.86
C ASN A 54 -2.08 -3.58 -3.42
N THR A 55 -1.47 -4.75 -3.21
CA THR A 55 -1.02 -5.16 -1.87
C THR A 55 0.14 -4.29 -1.40
N LEU A 56 1.11 -4.02 -2.27
CA LEU A 56 2.24 -3.15 -1.97
C LEU A 56 1.80 -1.69 -1.76
N ILE A 57 0.84 -1.20 -2.54
CA ILE A 57 0.29 0.15 -2.38
C ILE A 57 -0.40 0.30 -1.02
N ARG A 58 -1.20 -0.70 -0.59
CA ARG A 58 -1.82 -0.68 0.75
C ARG A 58 -0.77 -0.63 1.86
N VAL A 59 0.27 -1.46 1.78
CA VAL A 59 1.39 -1.41 2.75
C VAL A 59 2.08 -0.04 2.73
N ALA A 60 2.31 0.55 1.56
CA ALA A 60 2.90 1.88 1.45
C ALA A 60 2.01 2.98 2.06
N ILE A 61 0.69 2.86 1.93
CA ILE A 61 -0.28 3.75 2.57
C ILE A 61 -0.21 3.59 4.10
N ASP A 62 -0.20 2.36 4.63
CA ASP A 62 -0.09 2.13 6.07
C ASP A 62 1.22 2.72 6.63
N LEU A 63 2.33 2.57 5.91
CA LEU A 63 3.61 3.19 6.28
C LEU A 63 3.57 4.72 6.26
N LEU A 64 2.83 5.31 5.30
CA LEU A 64 2.63 6.76 5.24
C LEU A 64 1.76 7.25 6.41
N LEU A 65 0.67 6.54 6.72
CA LEU A 65 -0.25 6.88 7.80
C LEU A 65 0.39 6.76 9.18
N GLN A 66 1.41 5.90 9.35
CA GLN A 66 2.21 5.85 10.59
C GLN A 66 3.05 7.12 10.82
N ARG A 67 3.26 7.93 9.78
CA ARG A 67 4.09 9.15 9.79
C ARG A 67 3.29 10.39 9.40
N ASP A 68 1.96 10.33 9.54
CA ASP A 68 1.05 11.40 9.15
C ASP A 68 1.35 12.73 9.87
N THR A 69 1.74 12.66 11.15
CA THR A 69 2.14 13.83 11.94
C THR A 69 3.43 14.50 11.46
N GLU A 70 4.24 13.80 10.67
CA GLU A 70 5.47 14.35 10.08
C GLU A 70 5.20 15.07 8.75
N LEU A 71 4.04 14.85 8.12
CA LEU A 71 3.71 15.44 6.82
C LEU A 71 3.52 16.96 6.93
N ALA A 72 4.37 17.70 6.23
CA ALA A 72 4.34 19.15 6.19
C ALA A 72 4.64 19.69 4.78
N GLY A 73 3.94 20.75 4.37
CA GLY A 73 4.12 21.40 3.07
C GLY A 73 2.83 21.50 2.25
N ALA A 74 2.91 22.17 1.10
CA ALA A 74 1.80 22.41 0.17
C ALA A 74 2.00 21.73 -1.19
N THR A 75 3.19 21.15 -1.44
CA THR A 75 3.54 20.48 -2.70
C THR A 75 3.96 19.04 -2.48
N GLU A 76 3.88 18.19 -3.52
CA GLU A 76 4.38 16.80 -3.43
C GLU A 76 5.87 16.77 -3.02
N ALA A 77 6.68 17.71 -3.52
CA ALA A 77 8.10 17.78 -3.20
C ALA A 77 8.35 18.06 -1.71
N GLU A 78 7.63 19.02 -1.13
CA GLU A 78 7.73 19.34 0.31
C GLU A 78 7.22 18.19 1.18
N LEU A 79 6.09 17.57 0.81
CA LEU A 79 5.56 16.41 1.52
C LEU A 79 6.57 15.25 1.51
N ARG A 80 7.20 14.96 0.36
CA ARG A 80 8.26 13.95 0.26
C ARG A 80 9.44 14.30 1.17
N GLN A 81 9.91 15.54 1.13
CA GLN A 81 11.01 15.99 1.97
C GLN A 81 10.70 15.85 3.47
N SER A 82 9.45 16.15 3.89
CA SER A 82 9.03 16.08 5.28
C SER A 82 9.12 14.67 5.89
N VAL A 83 8.99 13.62 5.07
CA VAL A 83 9.14 12.21 5.48
C VAL A 83 10.47 11.57 5.04
N GLY A 84 11.40 12.36 4.50
CA GLY A 84 12.75 11.93 4.11
C GLY A 84 12.83 11.17 2.78
N LEU A 85 11.97 11.50 1.81
CA LEU A 85 11.91 10.92 0.45
C LEU A 85 12.39 11.87 -0.65
#